data_AF-A0A842NWM1-F1
#
_entry.id   AF-A0A842NWM1-F1
#
_cell.length_a   1.000
_cell.length_b   1.000
_cell.length_c   1.000
_cell.angle_alpha   90.00
_cell.angle_beta   90.00
_cell.angle_gamma   90.00
#
_symmetry.space_group_name_H-M   'P 1'
#
loop_
_entity.id
_entity.type
_entity.pdbx_description
1 polymer ?
#
loop_
_entity_poly.entity_id
_entity_poly.type
_entity_poly.pdbx_seq_one_letter_code
_entity_poly.pdbx_strand_id
1 'polypeptide(L)'
;MKRKNYHEQTVLGMGIALIVIAVLVVTIIPGRYMYGHHMSMDGHMSNHMDNDHMNMDEKMSSFMFLRDDMRHELITDGNYKCCLETSCTYCLAKHGECDCLEDIYNGKHPCGECIGEILEGHGNIFVAKYFATAIAEKVGENHLDSLKQIISEKYNITVEEQV
;
A
#
# COMPACT_ATOMS: atom_id res chain seq x y z
N MET A 1 -36.44 -22.26 -45.63
CA MET A 1 -35.22 -21.57 -45.15
C MET A 1 -35.55 -20.09 -44.93
N LYS A 2 -35.84 -19.67 -43.69
CA LYS A 2 -36.12 -18.26 -43.33
C LYS A 2 -34.83 -17.65 -42.75
N ARG A 3 -34.17 -16.75 -43.49
CA ARG A 3 -33.07 -15.93 -42.94
C ARG A 3 -33.69 -14.89 -42.01
N LYS A 4 -33.46 -15.00 -40.70
CA LYS A 4 -33.85 -13.97 -39.73
C LYS A 4 -32.81 -12.85 -39.75
N ASN A 5 -33.29 -11.61 -39.83
CA ASN A 5 -32.48 -10.39 -39.87
C ASN A 5 -31.78 -10.17 -38.52
N TYR A 6 -30.49 -10.50 -38.45
CA TYR A 6 -29.62 -10.27 -37.28
C TYR A 6 -29.41 -8.79 -36.95
N HIS A 7 -29.72 -7.89 -37.89
CA HIS A 7 -29.42 -6.46 -37.77
C HIS A 7 -30.42 -5.68 -36.89
N GLU A 8 -31.63 -6.21 -36.64
CA GLU A 8 -32.59 -5.57 -35.73
C GLU A 8 -32.32 -5.91 -34.26
N GLN A 9 -31.69 -7.06 -33.98
CA GLN A 9 -31.41 -7.49 -32.59
C GLN A 9 -30.27 -6.71 -31.93
N THR A 10 -29.30 -6.21 -32.72
CA THR A 10 -28.16 -5.45 -32.19
C THR A 10 -28.53 -4.02 -31.76
N VAL A 11 -29.44 -3.37 -32.48
CA VAL A 11 -29.86 -1.98 -32.18
C VAL A 11 -30.69 -1.92 -30.89
N LEU A 12 -31.56 -2.92 -30.67
CA LEU A 12 -32.37 -2.98 -29.46
C LEU A 12 -31.54 -3.25 -28.20
N GLY A 13 -30.47 -4.05 -28.31
CA GLY A 13 -29.57 -4.37 -27.20
C GLY A 13 -28.76 -3.16 -26.71
N MET A 14 -28.25 -2.33 -27.62
CA MET A 14 -27.48 -1.12 -27.24
C MET A 14 -28.32 -0.07 -26.52
N GLY A 15 -29.59 0.10 -26.91
CA GLY A 15 -30.48 1.06 -26.25
C GLY A 15 -30.74 0.70 -24.78
N ILE A 16 -30.94 -0.59 -24.48
CA ILE A 16 -31.19 -1.06 -23.11
C ILE A 16 -29.94 -0.88 -22.24
N ALA A 17 -28.74 -1.17 -22.77
CA ALA A 17 -27.49 -1.01 -22.03
C ALA A 17 -27.24 0.44 -21.59
N LEU A 18 -27.53 1.43 -22.46
CA LEU A 18 -27.36 2.85 -22.14
C LEU A 18 -28.34 3.33 -21.06
N ILE A 19 -29.59 2.84 -21.08
CA ILE A 19 -30.59 3.18 -20.05
C ILE A 19 -30.18 2.63 -18.69
N VAL A 20 -29.67 1.40 -18.63
CA VAL A 20 -29.20 0.79 -17.36
C VAL A 20 -28.02 1.57 -16.78
N ILE A 21 -27.06 1.99 -17.61
CA ILE A 21 -25.91 2.80 -17.18
C ILE A 21 -26.39 4.15 -16.63
N ALA A 22 -27.31 4.84 -17.31
CA ALA A 22 -27.82 6.13 -16.85
C ALA A 22 -28.53 6.04 -15.49
N VAL A 23 -29.32 4.98 -15.27
CA VAL A 23 -30.02 4.75 -13.98
C VAL A 23 -29.04 4.48 -12.84
N LEU A 24 -27.97 3.71 -13.08
CA LEU A 24 -26.93 3.45 -12.08
C LEU A 24 -26.16 4.73 -11.69
N VAL A 25 -25.84 5.59 -12.65
CA VAL A 25 -25.16 6.87 -12.39
C VAL A 25 -26.02 7.81 -11.54
N VAL A 26 -27.32 7.93 -11.83
CA VAL A 26 -28.21 8.84 -11.09
C VAL A 26 -28.53 8.34 -9.68
N THR A 27 -28.55 7.02 -9.45
CA THR A 27 -28.90 6.46 -8.14
C THR A 27 -27.71 6.35 -7.18
N ILE A 28 -26.49 6.16 -7.69
CA ILE A 28 -25.30 5.98 -6.84
C ILE A 28 -24.68 7.33 -6.41
N ILE A 29 -24.80 8.38 -7.23
CA ILE A 29 -24.09 9.65 -7.00
C ILE A 29 -24.68 10.55 -5.89
N PRO A 30 -26.02 10.71 -5.70
CA PRO A 30 -26.52 11.68 -4.73
C PRO A 30 -26.32 11.27 -3.26
N GLY A 31 -26.01 10.00 -2.98
CA GLY A 31 -25.75 9.51 -1.61
C GLY A 31 -24.42 9.94 -1.00
N ARG A 32 -23.51 10.55 -1.77
CA ARG A 32 -22.17 10.95 -1.28
C ARG A 32 -22.02 12.42 -0.87
N TYR A 33 -23.03 13.27 -1.09
CA TYR A 33 -22.90 14.71 -0.83
C TYR A 33 -23.53 15.21 0.49
N MET A 34 -24.04 14.33 1.36
CA MET A 34 -24.83 14.73 2.54
C MET A 34 -24.39 14.11 3.89
N TYR A 35 -23.15 13.63 4.01
CA TYR A 35 -22.61 13.21 5.32
C TYR A 35 -21.42 14.08 5.75
N GLY A 36 -21.75 15.06 6.59
CA GLY A 36 -20.97 15.36 7.79
C GLY A 36 -19.67 16.15 7.62
N HIS A 37 -19.79 17.48 7.57
CA HIS A 37 -18.77 18.35 8.18
C HIS A 37 -18.75 18.09 9.70
N HIS A 38 -17.91 17.15 10.14
CA HIS A 38 -17.53 17.02 11.55
C HIS A 38 -16.53 18.13 11.85
N MET A 39 -16.97 19.16 12.58
CA MET A 39 -16.08 20.23 13.05
C MET A 39 -15.09 19.63 14.05
N SER A 40 -13.83 19.55 13.66
CA SER A 40 -12.73 19.24 14.58
C SER A 40 -12.58 20.41 15.54
N MET A 41 -12.79 20.18 16.83
CA MET A 41 -12.39 21.12 17.87
C MET A 41 -10.87 21.01 18.03
N ASP A 42 -10.13 21.91 17.40
CA ASP A 42 -8.69 22.12 17.65
C ASP A 42 -8.50 22.78 19.02
N GLY A 43 -8.73 22.00 20.07
CA GLY A 43 -8.25 22.29 21.40
C GLY A 43 -6.78 21.89 21.49
N HIS A 44 -5.88 22.81 21.14
CA HIS A 44 -4.46 22.69 21.47
C HIS A 44 -4.29 22.75 23.00
N MET A 45 -4.53 21.62 23.68
CA MET A 45 -4.01 21.38 25.01
C MET A 45 -2.50 21.15 24.85
N SER A 46 -1.74 22.23 24.98
CA SER A 46 -0.29 22.17 25.20
C SER A 46 -0.02 21.51 26.55
N ASN A 47 -0.16 20.20 26.61
CA ASN A 47 0.40 19.40 27.68
C ASN A 47 1.92 19.44 27.49
N HIS A 48 2.57 20.38 28.17
CA HIS A 48 3.98 20.27 28.51
C HIS A 48 4.14 18.96 29.29
N MET A 49 4.40 17.87 28.58
CA MET A 49 4.80 16.62 29.21
C MET A 49 6.21 16.87 29.75
N ASP A 50 6.33 16.95 31.07
CA ASP A 50 7.60 16.86 31.79
C ASP A 50 8.25 15.53 31.40
N ASN A 51 9.11 15.60 30.38
CA ASN A 51 9.73 14.47 29.69
C ASN A 51 10.86 13.81 30.52
N ASP A 52 11.16 14.38 31.68
CA ASP A 52 12.28 13.98 32.54
C ASP A 52 12.01 12.71 33.37
N HIS A 53 10.76 12.25 33.46
CA HIS A 53 10.40 11.11 34.30
C HIS A 53 9.90 9.85 33.57
N MET A 54 9.82 9.84 32.23
CA MET A 54 9.42 8.63 31.52
C MET A 54 10.55 7.59 31.49
N ASN A 55 10.19 6.34 31.75
CA ASN A 55 11.12 5.23 31.57
C ASN A 55 11.37 4.96 30.08
N MET A 56 12.39 4.15 29.76
CA MET A 56 12.77 3.89 28.37
C MET A 56 11.67 3.19 27.55
N ASP A 57 10.87 2.32 28.18
CA ASP A 57 9.81 1.58 27.52
C ASP A 57 8.64 2.52 27.13
N GLU A 58 8.30 3.46 28.01
CA GLU A 58 7.31 4.52 27.73
C GLU A 58 7.78 5.46 26.61
N LYS A 59 9.08 5.80 26.58
CA LYS A 59 9.68 6.57 25.49
C LYS A 59 9.61 5.82 24.16
N MET A 60 9.88 4.51 24.18
CA MET A 60 9.79 3.68 22.98
C MET A 60 8.34 3.57 22.48
N SER A 61 7.39 3.33 23.39
CA SER A 61 5.97 3.21 23.03
C SER A 61 5.40 4.53 22.48
N SER A 62 5.73 5.66 23.09
CA SER A 62 5.32 6.99 22.58
C SER A 62 5.94 7.30 21.21
N PHE A 63 7.20 6.91 20.99
CA PHE A 63 7.83 7.02 19.68
C PHE A 63 7.13 6.16 18.62
N MET A 64 6.82 4.90 18.94
CA MET A 64 6.08 4.01 18.02
C MET A 64 4.70 4.57 17.66
N PHE A 65 3.97 5.10 18.64
CA PHE A 65 2.67 5.73 18.40
C PHE A 65 2.80 6.94 17.48
N LEU A 66 3.72 7.86 17.77
CA LEU A 66 3.95 9.05 16.94
C LEU A 66 4.35 8.68 15.50
N ARG A 67 5.23 7.69 15.35
CA ARG A 67 5.64 7.17 14.04
C ARG A 67 4.44 6.65 13.25
N ASP A 68 3.60 5.86 13.89
CA ASP A 68 2.43 5.27 13.24
C ASP A 68 1.38 6.35 12.91
N ASP A 69 1.22 7.38 13.74
CA ASP A 69 0.34 8.53 13.48
C ASP A 69 0.77 9.29 12.22
N MET A 70 2.05 9.70 12.15
CA MET A 70 2.62 10.35 10.94
C MET A 70 2.45 9.48 9.69
N ARG A 71 2.61 8.16 9.83
CA ARG A 71 2.38 7.22 8.73
C ARG A 71 0.93 7.28 8.23
N HIS A 72 -0.06 7.29 9.11
CA HIS A 72 -1.46 7.32 8.71
C HIS A 72 -1.82 8.62 7.99
N GLU A 73 -1.27 9.76 8.43
CA GLU A 73 -1.42 11.03 7.72
C GLU A 73 -0.88 10.93 6.29
N LEU A 74 0.37 10.46 6.12
CA LEU A 74 0.99 10.35 4.80
C LEU A 74 0.31 9.31 3.89
N ILE A 75 -0.25 8.23 4.45
CA ILE A 75 -1.07 7.26 3.69
C ILE A 75 -2.33 7.95 3.17
N THR A 76 -2.98 8.77 4.01
CA THR A 76 -4.21 9.49 3.65
C THR A 76 -3.96 10.47 2.51
N ASP A 77 -2.79 11.11 2.52
CA ASP A 77 -2.34 12.01 1.45
C ASP A 77 -1.87 11.26 0.19
N GLY A 78 -1.75 9.93 0.25
CA GLY A 78 -1.27 9.10 -0.86
C GLY A 78 0.26 9.08 -1.04
N ASN A 79 1.00 9.70 -0.11
CA ASN A 79 2.46 9.86 -0.17
C ASN A 79 3.21 8.68 0.46
N TYR A 80 2.51 7.69 1.05
CA TYR A 80 3.18 6.60 1.75
C TYR A 80 2.63 5.23 1.35
N LYS A 81 3.45 4.48 0.60
CA LYS A 81 3.19 3.13 0.09
C LYS A 81 4.34 2.20 0.55
N CYS A 82 4.33 1.84 1.83
CA CYS A 82 5.38 0.99 2.39
C CYS A 82 5.16 -0.49 2.04
N CYS A 83 6.27 -1.21 1.84
CA CYS A 83 6.30 -2.63 1.51
C CYS A 83 6.44 -3.55 2.73
N LEU A 84 6.48 -2.99 3.94
CA LEU A 84 6.61 -3.70 5.21
C LEU A 84 5.27 -3.72 5.97
N GLU A 85 5.14 -4.62 6.94
CA GLU A 85 4.00 -4.60 7.87
C GLU A 85 4.04 -3.40 8.82
N THR A 86 5.24 -3.03 9.29
CA THR A 86 5.48 -1.84 10.11
C THR A 86 6.23 -0.79 9.31
N SER A 87 5.95 0.50 9.52
CA SER A 87 6.63 1.56 8.77
C SER A 87 8.12 1.60 9.08
N CYS A 88 8.92 1.71 8.02
CA CYS A 88 10.34 2.02 8.14
C CYS A 88 10.56 3.47 8.58
N THR A 89 11.50 3.66 9.49
CA THR A 89 11.86 4.96 10.06
C THR A 89 12.55 5.83 9.01
N TYR A 90 13.33 5.23 8.12
CA TYR A 90 14.12 5.93 7.10
C TYR A 90 13.24 6.74 6.13
N CYS A 91 12.18 6.14 5.58
CA CYS A 91 11.31 6.86 4.65
C CYS A 91 10.53 7.98 5.34
N LEU A 92 10.01 7.71 6.54
CA LEU A 92 9.31 8.72 7.35
C LEU A 92 10.21 9.91 7.68
N ALA A 93 11.43 9.66 8.17
CA ALA A 93 12.30 10.71 8.65
C ALA A 93 12.98 11.52 7.54
N LYS A 94 13.32 10.89 6.41
CA LYS A 94 14.19 11.51 5.40
C LYS A 94 13.45 12.09 4.21
N HIS A 95 12.39 11.43 3.77
CA HIS A 95 11.74 11.76 2.51
C HIS A 95 10.35 12.39 2.72
N GLY A 96 9.68 12.07 3.83
CA GLY A 96 8.27 12.46 4.00
C GLY A 96 7.34 11.78 3.00
N GLU A 97 7.86 10.81 2.24
CA GLU A 97 7.18 10.01 1.24
C GLU A 97 7.81 8.61 1.18
N CYS A 98 7.06 7.63 0.66
CA CYS A 98 7.54 6.27 0.48
C CYS A 98 6.90 5.63 -0.76
N ASP A 99 7.71 5.36 -1.78
CA ASP A 99 7.28 4.64 -2.99
C ASP A 99 7.87 3.22 -3.07
N CYS A 100 8.43 2.68 -1.98
CA CYS A 100 9.10 1.38 -1.97
C CYS A 100 8.21 0.23 -2.45
N LEU A 101 6.90 0.28 -2.18
CA LEU A 101 5.97 -0.72 -2.71
C LEU A 101 5.91 -0.69 -4.25
N GLU A 102 5.83 0.51 -4.83
CA GLU A 102 5.81 0.70 -6.28
C GLU A 102 7.16 0.32 -6.91
N ASP A 103 8.26 0.67 -6.27
CA ASP A 103 9.60 0.26 -6.69
C ASP A 103 9.72 -1.27 -6.74
N ILE A 104 9.27 -1.98 -5.69
CA ILE A 104 9.29 -3.45 -5.65
C ILE A 104 8.46 -4.06 -6.78
N TYR A 105 7.25 -3.56 -7.04
CA TYR A 105 6.43 -4.05 -8.17
C TYR A 105 7.11 -3.88 -9.52
N ASN A 106 7.97 -2.86 -9.65
CA ASN A 106 8.72 -2.56 -10.86
C ASN A 106 10.12 -3.18 -10.87
N GLY A 107 10.44 -4.06 -9.92
CA GLY A 107 11.75 -4.71 -9.81
C GLY A 107 12.89 -3.77 -9.42
N LYS A 108 12.60 -2.64 -8.77
CA LYS A 108 13.59 -1.71 -8.23
C LYS A 108 13.77 -1.93 -6.73
N HIS A 109 15.00 -1.77 -6.25
CA HIS A 109 15.29 -1.98 -4.83
C HIS A 109 14.57 -0.97 -3.92
N PRO A 110 14.00 -1.42 -2.80
CA PRO A 110 13.49 -0.51 -1.78
C PRO A 110 14.64 0.12 -0.97
N CYS A 111 14.31 0.97 -0.01
CA CYS A 111 15.32 1.55 0.89
C CYS A 111 16.02 0.48 1.74
N GLY A 112 17.20 0.79 2.27
CA GLY A 112 18.04 -0.18 2.99
C GLY A 112 17.38 -0.81 4.22
N GLU A 113 16.57 -0.06 4.96
CA GLU A 113 15.80 -0.58 6.11
C GLU A 113 14.77 -1.61 5.65
N CYS A 114 14.03 -1.32 4.57
CA CYS A 114 13.09 -2.27 3.99
C CYS A 114 13.77 -3.56 3.52
N ILE A 115 14.96 -3.50 2.94
CA ILE A 115 15.70 -4.71 2.53
C ILE A 115 15.99 -5.60 3.75
N GLY A 116 16.47 -5.01 4.85
CA GLY A 116 16.76 -5.75 6.08
C GLY A 116 15.51 -6.45 6.63
N GLU A 117 14.44 -5.69 6.84
CA GLU A 117 13.17 -6.20 7.36
C GLU A 117 12.55 -7.27 6.44
N ILE A 118 12.65 -7.10 5.12
CA ILE A 118 12.20 -8.11 4.15
C ILE A 118 12.98 -9.42 4.32
N LEU A 119 14.30 -9.35 4.45
CA LEU A 119 15.14 -10.54 4.61
C LEU A 119 14.96 -11.20 6.00
N GLU A 120 14.45 -10.46 6.98
CA GLU A 120 14.09 -11.00 8.28
C GLU A 120 12.72 -11.70 8.29
N GLY A 121 11.82 -11.32 7.38
CA GLY A 121 10.47 -11.88 7.23
C GLY A 121 9.34 -10.91 7.58
N HIS A 122 9.61 -9.61 7.68
CA HIS A 122 8.67 -8.56 8.09
C HIS A 122 8.11 -7.74 6.90
N GLY A 123 8.37 -8.21 5.68
CA GLY A 123 7.79 -7.67 4.46
C GLY A 123 6.33 -8.04 4.28
N ASN A 124 5.63 -7.28 3.45
CA ASN A 124 4.25 -7.57 3.08
C ASN A 124 4.18 -8.83 2.18
N ILE A 125 3.55 -9.90 2.71
CA ILE A 125 3.44 -11.20 2.02
C ILE A 125 2.79 -11.12 0.63
N PHE A 126 1.88 -10.16 0.40
CA PHE A 126 1.18 -10.03 -0.90
C PHE A 126 2.10 -9.60 -2.04
N VAL A 127 3.26 -9.03 -1.72
CA VAL A 127 4.28 -8.62 -2.69
C VAL A 127 5.57 -9.43 -2.60
N ALA A 128 5.59 -10.48 -1.76
CA ALA A 128 6.79 -11.26 -1.51
C ALA A 128 7.43 -11.86 -2.77
N LYS A 129 6.59 -12.22 -3.75
CA LYS A 129 7.04 -12.75 -5.05
C LYS A 129 7.94 -11.81 -5.87
N TYR A 130 8.00 -10.53 -5.52
CA TYR A 130 8.82 -9.52 -6.21
C TYR A 130 10.11 -9.15 -5.44
N PHE A 131 10.23 -9.57 -4.17
CA PHE A 131 11.33 -9.13 -3.30
C PHE A 131 12.70 -9.53 -3.82
N ALA A 132 12.88 -10.78 -4.23
CA ALA A 132 14.19 -11.27 -4.66
C ALA A 132 14.73 -10.47 -5.86
N THR A 133 13.90 -10.25 -6.87
CA THR A 133 14.27 -9.49 -8.08
C THR A 133 14.51 -8.01 -7.78
N ALA A 134 13.63 -7.39 -6.98
CA ALA A 134 13.81 -6.00 -6.56
C ALA A 134 15.12 -5.78 -5.78
N ILE A 135 15.47 -6.70 -4.88
CA ILE A 135 16.73 -6.62 -4.11
C ILE A 135 17.94 -6.90 -5.02
N ALA A 136 17.83 -7.87 -5.93
CA ALA A 136 18.89 -8.24 -6.87
C ALA A 136 19.31 -7.08 -7.79
N GLU A 137 18.41 -6.15 -8.13
CA GLU A 137 18.75 -4.94 -8.90
C GLU A 137 19.90 -4.15 -8.24
N LYS A 138 19.93 -4.09 -6.91
CA LYS A 138 20.96 -3.37 -6.16
C LYS A 138 22.18 -4.21 -5.82
N VAL A 139 21.97 -5.46 -5.41
CA VAL A 139 23.06 -6.32 -4.91
C VAL A 139 23.74 -7.12 -6.02
N GLY A 140 23.10 -7.26 -7.18
CA GLY A 140 23.58 -7.94 -8.38
C GLY A 140 22.84 -9.25 -8.67
N GLU A 141 22.59 -9.49 -9.97
CA GLU A 141 21.88 -10.67 -10.50
C GLU A 141 22.49 -12.02 -10.08
N ASN A 142 23.81 -12.06 -9.83
CA ASN A 142 24.49 -13.28 -9.37
C ASN A 142 23.99 -13.77 -7.99
N HIS A 143 23.25 -12.93 -7.25
CA HIS A 143 22.66 -13.28 -5.96
C HIS A 143 21.17 -13.62 -6.06
N LEU A 144 20.55 -13.52 -7.24
CA LEU A 144 19.10 -13.69 -7.41
C LEU A 144 18.63 -15.06 -6.92
N ASP A 145 19.32 -16.14 -7.26
CA ASP A 145 18.95 -17.50 -6.84
C ASP A 145 19.00 -17.65 -5.31
N SER A 146 20.06 -17.13 -4.68
CA SER A 146 20.19 -17.14 -3.21
C SER A 146 19.10 -16.31 -2.54
N LEU A 147 18.76 -15.15 -3.10
CA LEU A 147 17.67 -14.31 -2.61
C LEU A 147 16.33 -15.03 -2.76
N LYS A 148 16.07 -15.69 -3.89
CA LYS A 148 14.83 -16.46 -4.08
C LYS A 148 14.68 -17.57 -3.03
N GLN A 149 15.76 -18.24 -2.67
CA GLN A 149 15.75 -19.25 -1.59
C GLN A 149 15.41 -18.61 -0.23
N ILE A 150 16.07 -17.50 0.13
CA ILE A 150 15.79 -16.80 1.40
C ILE A 150 14.32 -16.36 1.47
N ILE A 151 13.80 -15.74 0.41
CA ILE A 151 12.40 -15.30 0.37
C ILE A 151 11.45 -16.50 0.43
N SER A 152 11.79 -17.63 -0.21
CA SER A 152 10.99 -18.85 -0.12
C SER A 152 10.88 -19.36 1.31
N GLU A 153 12.00 -19.40 2.04
CA GLU A 153 12.05 -19.81 3.45
C GLU A 153 11.28 -18.85 4.37
N LYS A 154 11.44 -17.53 4.15
CA LYS A 154 10.86 -16.50 5.02
C LYS A 154 9.36 -16.32 4.86
N TYR A 155 8.86 -16.45 3.64
CA TYR A 155 7.46 -16.13 3.30
C TYR A 155 6.63 -17.37 2.92
N ASN A 156 7.23 -18.56 2.90
CA ASN A 156 6.57 -19.81 2.53
C ASN A 156 5.91 -19.74 1.14
N ILE A 157 6.63 -19.16 0.18
CA ILE A 157 6.28 -19.14 -1.26
C ILE A 157 7.31 -19.95 -2.03
N THR A 158 6.96 -20.57 -3.16
CA THR A 158 7.95 -21.36 -3.90
C THR A 158 8.91 -20.47 -4.71
N VAL A 159 10.06 -20.99 -5.11
CA VAL A 159 11.03 -20.26 -5.94
C VAL A 159 10.44 -19.95 -7.33
N GLU A 160 9.60 -20.83 -7.84
CA GLU A 160 8.95 -20.72 -9.15
C GLU A 160 7.85 -19.64 -9.17
N GLU A 161 7.23 -19.36 -8.03
CA GLU A 161 6.22 -18.30 -7.89
C GLU A 161 6.84 -16.89 -7.88
N GLN A 162 8.14 -16.80 -7.63
CA GLN A 162 8.88 -15.54 -7.57
C GLN A 162 9.26 -15.07 -8.97
N VAL A 163 8.87 -13.82 -9.29
CA VAL A 163 9.06 -13.19 -10.60
C VAL A 163 10.47 -12.65 -10.68
#